data_AF-A0A1Z4F4K2-F1
#
_entry.id   AF-A0A1Z4F4K2-F1
#
_cell.length_a   1.000
_cell.length_b   1.000
_cell.length_c   1.000
_cell.angle_alpha   90.00
_cell.angle_beta   90.00
_cell.angle_gamma   90.00
#
_symmetry.space_group_name_H-M   'P 1'
#
loop_
_entity.id
_entity.type
_entity.pdbx_description
1 polymer ?
#
loop_
_entity_poly.entity_id
_entity_poly.type
_entity_poly.pdbx_seq_one_letter_code
_entity_poly.pdbx_strand_id
1 'polypeptide(L)'
;MVRTTFSVATFNMYNLQDADTPLYATTKPWTLEEFKRKTEWAAWQLGTLGADVVGLQEVWSKSALEAVLAVDPQGLTDEYDVLATPAVGTSITCAALVRKGLLTGKPKWITDFPKAVRLESRDDPADPQAPVIDVSIKSFSRPVLNFQVQLRDDEPATEVFVVHLKSKLPTQISKEAWYKKSSATYRPHQQALGDGISTIRRTAEAVAVRVLLNGVMRDTETPVVVLGDINDGKESNTANILTSQPRYLVGDSQGGVILVFIRRRRCRSTGTPATCITPTCIKICGSLSTT
;
A
#
# COMPACT_ATOMS: atom_id res chain seq x y z
N MET A 1 18.86 -25.89 0.57
CA MET A 1 19.70 -24.99 -0.25
C MET A 1 19.34 -23.57 0.19
N VAL A 2 20.31 -22.76 0.62
CA VAL A 2 20.03 -21.38 1.08
C VAL A 2 19.47 -20.59 -0.10
N ARG A 3 18.27 -20.01 0.03
CA ARG A 3 17.66 -19.19 -1.04
C ARG A 3 18.53 -17.95 -1.27
N THR A 4 19.09 -17.82 -2.46
CA THR A 4 19.92 -16.66 -2.86
C THR A 4 19.12 -15.54 -3.52
N THR A 5 17.86 -15.80 -3.84
CA THR A 5 16.94 -14.84 -4.45
C THR A 5 15.57 -14.96 -3.79
N PHE A 6 14.88 -13.84 -3.65
CA PHE A 6 13.47 -13.78 -3.28
C PHE A 6 12.73 -12.86 -4.24
N SER A 7 11.43 -13.04 -4.33
CA SER A 7 10.56 -12.29 -5.22
C SER A 7 9.43 -11.64 -4.44
N VAL A 8 9.11 -10.41 -4.80
CA VAL A 8 7.98 -9.68 -4.22
C VAL A 8 7.11 -9.14 -5.34
N ALA A 9 5.80 -9.12 -5.10
CA ALA A 9 4.81 -8.55 -6.01
C ALA A 9 3.79 -7.74 -5.22
N THR A 10 3.04 -6.92 -5.94
CA THR A 10 1.82 -6.33 -5.37
C THR A 10 0.70 -6.38 -6.39
N PHE A 11 -0.51 -6.52 -5.89
CA PHE A 11 -1.70 -6.73 -6.69
C PHE A 11 -2.91 -6.06 -6.02
N ASN A 12 -3.43 -5.02 -6.68
CA ASN A 12 -4.73 -4.46 -6.31
C ASN A 12 -5.83 -5.39 -6.83
N MET A 13 -6.60 -5.97 -5.92
CA MET A 13 -7.62 -6.99 -6.21
C MET A 13 -8.93 -6.38 -6.74
N TYR A 14 -8.97 -5.07 -6.98
CA TYR A 14 -10.09 -4.33 -7.56
C TYR A 14 -11.40 -4.59 -6.81
N ASN A 15 -11.41 -4.31 -5.52
CA ASN A 15 -12.50 -4.57 -4.58
C ASN A 15 -12.93 -6.05 -4.50
N LEU A 16 -12.03 -6.95 -4.11
CA LEU A 16 -12.35 -8.37 -3.91
C LEU A 16 -13.29 -8.58 -2.72
N GLN A 17 -14.50 -9.04 -3.01
CA GLN A 17 -15.60 -9.27 -2.08
C GLN A 17 -16.29 -10.59 -2.43
N ASP A 18 -16.97 -11.20 -1.45
CA ASP A 18 -17.78 -12.40 -1.69
C ASP A 18 -18.91 -12.13 -2.70
N ALA A 19 -19.31 -13.16 -3.44
CA ALA A 19 -20.49 -13.10 -4.29
C ALA A 19 -21.74 -12.70 -3.48
N ASP A 20 -22.68 -12.03 -4.14
CA ASP A 20 -23.95 -11.53 -3.55
C ASP A 20 -23.78 -10.58 -2.36
N THR A 21 -22.54 -10.19 -2.03
CA THR A 21 -22.24 -9.22 -0.97
C THR A 21 -21.88 -7.87 -1.59
N PRO A 22 -22.62 -6.79 -1.31
CA PRO A 22 -22.31 -5.47 -1.85
C PRO A 22 -21.06 -4.87 -1.17
N LEU A 23 -20.29 -4.07 -1.94
CA LEU A 23 -19.18 -3.26 -1.40
C LEU A 23 -19.70 -2.06 -0.60
N TYR A 24 -20.70 -1.39 -1.14
CA TYR A 24 -21.39 -0.26 -0.53
C TYR A 24 -22.89 -0.45 -0.69
N ALA A 25 -23.69 0.21 0.15
CA ALA A 25 -25.16 0.09 0.10
C ALA A 25 -25.79 0.37 -1.28
N THR A 26 -25.11 1.12 -2.14
CA THR A 26 -25.58 1.50 -3.48
C THR A 26 -24.94 0.69 -4.62
N THR A 27 -24.03 -0.24 -4.31
CA THR A 27 -23.27 -0.99 -5.31
C THR A 27 -23.95 -2.32 -5.58
N LYS A 28 -24.13 -2.65 -6.87
CA LYS A 28 -24.61 -3.97 -7.29
C LYS A 28 -23.58 -5.04 -6.84
N PRO A 29 -23.99 -6.06 -6.08
CA PRO A 29 -23.13 -7.19 -5.76
C PRO A 29 -22.70 -7.93 -7.02
N TRP A 30 -21.59 -8.67 -6.92
CA TRP A 30 -21.22 -9.56 -8.01
C TRP A 30 -22.13 -10.77 -8.01
N THR A 31 -22.57 -11.16 -9.19
CA THR A 31 -23.19 -12.47 -9.39
C THR A 31 -22.16 -13.57 -9.14
N LEU A 32 -22.63 -14.79 -8.86
CA LEU A 32 -21.76 -15.96 -8.72
C LEU A 32 -20.86 -16.20 -9.94
N GLU A 33 -21.35 -15.93 -11.16
CA GLU A 33 -20.59 -16.09 -12.40
C GLU A 33 -19.51 -15.01 -12.57
N GLU A 34 -19.79 -13.75 -12.21
CA GLU A 34 -18.78 -12.68 -12.17
C GLU A 34 -17.71 -12.97 -11.13
N PHE A 35 -18.12 -13.41 -9.93
CA PHE A 35 -17.20 -13.79 -8.87
C PHE A 35 -16.30 -14.96 -9.29
N LYS A 36 -16.86 -16.01 -9.89
CA LYS A 36 -16.10 -17.15 -10.40
C LYS A 36 -15.05 -16.73 -11.43
N ARG A 37 -15.42 -15.92 -12.43
CA ARG A 37 -14.49 -15.44 -13.45
C ARG A 37 -13.35 -14.62 -12.82
N LYS A 38 -13.68 -13.81 -11.82
CA LYS A 38 -12.69 -13.01 -11.10
C LYS A 38 -11.75 -13.88 -10.27
N THR A 39 -12.26 -14.88 -9.55
CA THR A 39 -11.41 -15.76 -8.74
C THR A 39 -10.49 -16.60 -9.62
N GLU A 40 -10.98 -17.16 -10.72
CA GLU A 40 -10.19 -17.91 -11.70
C GLU A 40 -9.09 -17.05 -12.32
N TRP A 41 -9.41 -15.82 -12.75
CA TRP A 41 -8.40 -14.92 -13.32
C TRP A 41 -7.36 -14.50 -12.27
N ALA A 42 -7.79 -14.12 -11.06
CA ALA A 42 -6.87 -13.70 -10.01
C ALA A 42 -5.94 -14.85 -9.57
N ALA A 43 -6.48 -16.07 -9.46
CA ALA A 43 -5.72 -17.29 -9.20
C ALA A 43 -4.62 -17.50 -10.25
N TRP A 44 -4.98 -17.43 -11.53
CA TRP A 44 -4.05 -17.56 -12.64
C TRP A 44 -2.93 -16.51 -12.59
N GLN A 45 -3.27 -15.24 -12.29
CA GLN A 45 -2.26 -14.18 -12.12
C GLN A 45 -1.31 -14.50 -10.96
N LEU A 46 -1.83 -14.90 -9.80
CA LEU A 46 -1.03 -15.21 -8.62
C LEU A 46 -0.08 -16.40 -8.87
N GLY A 47 -0.56 -17.47 -9.51
CA GLY A 47 0.27 -18.60 -9.92
C GLY A 47 1.36 -18.20 -10.92
N THR A 48 1.01 -17.41 -11.93
CA THR A 48 1.96 -16.90 -12.95
C THR A 48 3.03 -15.98 -12.34
N LEU A 49 2.65 -15.15 -11.37
CA LEU A 49 3.57 -14.31 -10.61
C LEU A 49 4.53 -15.19 -9.80
N GLY A 50 4.00 -16.16 -9.04
CA GLY A 50 4.76 -17.11 -8.23
C GLY A 50 5.64 -16.46 -7.17
N ALA A 51 5.30 -15.25 -6.74
CA ALA A 51 6.16 -14.43 -5.89
C ALA A 51 6.17 -14.90 -4.43
N ASP A 52 7.31 -14.80 -3.75
CA ASP A 52 7.42 -15.25 -2.35
C ASP A 52 6.59 -14.43 -1.37
N VAL A 53 6.40 -13.13 -1.66
CA VAL A 53 5.51 -12.23 -0.92
C VAL A 53 4.68 -11.43 -1.91
N VAL A 54 3.36 -11.42 -1.75
CA VAL A 54 2.45 -10.60 -2.53
C VAL A 54 1.72 -9.63 -1.59
N GLY A 55 1.93 -8.33 -1.77
CA GLY A 55 1.10 -7.30 -1.12
C GLY A 55 -0.22 -7.12 -1.86
N LEU A 56 -1.34 -7.19 -1.16
CA LEU A 56 -2.68 -7.09 -1.76
C LEU A 56 -3.39 -5.83 -1.29
N GLN A 57 -4.08 -5.16 -2.21
CA GLN A 57 -4.93 -4.00 -1.93
C GLN A 57 -6.37 -4.28 -2.33
N GLU A 58 -7.32 -3.54 -1.75
CA GLU A 58 -8.76 -3.69 -2.05
C GLU A 58 -9.31 -5.09 -1.77
N VAL A 59 -8.79 -5.74 -0.72
CA VAL A 59 -9.39 -6.96 -0.20
C VAL A 59 -10.46 -6.56 0.82
N TRP A 60 -11.71 -6.84 0.50
CA TRP A 60 -12.84 -6.61 1.40
C TRP A 60 -13.10 -7.83 2.27
N SER A 61 -13.00 -9.02 1.68
CA SER A 61 -13.29 -10.27 2.36
C SER A 61 -12.12 -11.25 2.29
N LYS A 62 -11.77 -11.80 3.46
CA LYS A 62 -10.81 -12.90 3.59
C LYS A 62 -11.33 -14.18 2.96
N SER A 63 -12.62 -14.52 3.10
CA SER A 63 -13.18 -15.72 2.47
C SER A 63 -13.14 -15.63 0.96
N ALA A 64 -13.36 -14.44 0.39
CA ALA A 64 -13.21 -14.22 -1.04
C ALA A 64 -11.77 -14.46 -1.51
N LEU A 65 -10.76 -14.01 -0.74
CA LEU A 65 -9.35 -14.27 -1.03
C LEU A 65 -8.99 -15.76 -0.90
N GLU A 66 -9.52 -16.45 0.11
CA GLU A 66 -9.36 -17.90 0.26
C GLU A 66 -10.00 -18.66 -0.91
N ALA A 67 -11.15 -18.20 -1.42
CA ALA A 67 -11.78 -18.76 -2.61
C ALA A 67 -10.92 -18.57 -3.87
N VAL A 68 -10.20 -17.44 -4.01
CA VAL A 68 -9.20 -17.26 -5.10
C VAL A 68 -8.14 -18.35 -5.02
N LEU A 69 -7.57 -18.60 -3.84
CA LEU A 69 -6.50 -19.58 -3.64
C LEU A 69 -6.98 -21.02 -3.83
N ALA A 70 -8.24 -21.31 -3.51
CA ALA A 70 -8.84 -22.64 -3.60
C ALA A 70 -9.20 -23.04 -5.05
N VAL A 71 -9.39 -22.07 -5.95
CA VAL A 71 -9.72 -22.32 -7.36
C VAL A 71 -8.51 -22.74 -8.18
N ASP A 72 -7.29 -22.40 -7.74
CA ASP A 72 -6.09 -22.63 -8.51
C ASP A 72 -5.66 -24.11 -8.53
N PRO A 73 -5.49 -24.73 -9.72
CA PRO A 73 -5.00 -26.11 -9.83
C PRO A 73 -3.51 -26.25 -9.52
N GLN A 74 -2.75 -25.16 -9.36
CA GLN A 74 -1.31 -25.17 -9.03
C GLN A 74 -1.06 -25.24 -7.51
N GLY A 75 -2.10 -25.18 -6.68
CA GLY A 75 -2.00 -25.47 -5.23
C GLY A 75 -1.67 -24.25 -4.35
N LEU A 76 -2.08 -23.04 -4.75
CA LEU A 76 -1.78 -21.81 -3.99
C LEU A 76 -2.19 -21.85 -2.51
N THR A 77 -3.29 -22.52 -2.16
CA THR A 77 -3.73 -22.71 -0.75
C THR A 77 -2.66 -23.40 0.10
N ASP A 78 -1.94 -24.35 -0.49
CA ASP A 78 -0.88 -25.08 0.19
C ASP A 78 0.43 -24.31 0.22
N GLU A 79 0.63 -23.36 -0.69
CA GLU A 79 1.86 -22.58 -0.81
C GLU A 79 1.93 -21.33 0.07
N TYR A 80 0.79 -20.70 0.39
CA TYR A 80 0.78 -19.38 1.03
C TYR A 80 0.07 -19.35 2.39
N ASP A 81 0.64 -18.57 3.31
CA ASP A 81 -0.04 -18.03 4.48
C ASP A 81 -0.85 -16.79 4.07
N VAL A 82 -2.12 -16.73 4.48
CA VAL A 82 -3.05 -15.64 4.13
C VAL A 82 -3.15 -14.62 5.27
N LEU A 83 -2.64 -13.42 5.02
CA LEU A 83 -2.69 -12.29 5.97
C LEU A 83 -3.79 -11.32 5.55
N ALA A 84 -5.03 -11.59 5.95
CA ALA A 84 -6.18 -10.78 5.54
C ALA A 84 -7.14 -10.43 6.67
N THR A 85 -6.81 -10.69 7.94
CA THR A 85 -7.67 -10.28 9.08
C THR A 85 -7.38 -8.82 9.42
N PRO A 86 -8.32 -7.85 9.28
CA PRO A 86 -9.75 -8.02 9.57
C PRO A 86 -10.69 -7.86 8.36
N ALA A 87 -10.32 -8.29 7.17
CA ALA A 87 -11.15 -8.23 5.97
C ALA A 87 -12.40 -9.13 6.13
N VAL A 88 -13.48 -8.55 6.67
CA VAL A 88 -14.77 -9.21 6.97
C VAL A 88 -15.91 -8.72 6.07
N GLY A 89 -15.57 -8.08 4.96
CA GLY A 89 -16.52 -7.59 3.96
C GLY A 89 -17.06 -6.18 4.19
N THR A 90 -16.57 -5.44 5.20
CA THR A 90 -17.12 -4.12 5.57
C THR A 90 -16.29 -2.92 5.12
N SER A 91 -15.00 -3.12 4.85
CA SER A 91 -14.10 -2.04 4.43
C SER A 91 -12.89 -2.57 3.67
N ILE A 92 -12.26 -1.68 2.90
CA ILE A 92 -11.03 -1.97 2.18
C ILE A 92 -9.90 -2.29 3.18
N THR A 93 -9.31 -3.47 3.03
CA THR A 93 -8.20 -3.94 3.86
C THR A 93 -6.97 -4.23 2.99
N CYS A 94 -5.79 -3.82 3.46
CA CYS A 94 -4.53 -4.31 2.90
C CYS A 94 -4.30 -5.74 3.40
N ALA A 95 -3.95 -6.65 2.50
CA ALA A 95 -3.68 -8.04 2.81
C ALA A 95 -2.32 -8.47 2.25
N ALA A 96 -1.88 -9.68 2.56
CA ALA A 96 -0.71 -10.26 1.93
C ALA A 96 -0.84 -11.78 1.78
N LEU A 97 -0.16 -12.32 0.77
CA LEU A 97 0.16 -13.74 0.66
C LEU A 97 1.65 -13.89 0.90
N VAL A 98 2.02 -14.77 1.84
CA VAL A 98 3.42 -15.02 2.20
C VAL A 98 3.69 -16.50 2.01
N ARG A 99 4.71 -16.87 1.24
CA ARG A 99 5.03 -18.27 1.03
C ARG A 99 5.28 -18.95 2.38
N LYS A 100 4.67 -20.13 2.60
CA LYS A 100 4.75 -20.84 3.88
C LYS A 100 6.19 -21.07 4.30
N GLY A 101 6.44 -20.87 5.60
CA GLY A 101 7.77 -20.95 6.20
C GLY A 101 8.57 -19.66 6.18
N LEU A 102 8.13 -18.62 5.43
CA LEU A 102 8.79 -17.30 5.47
C LEU A 102 8.21 -16.38 6.55
N LEU A 103 6.93 -16.53 6.90
CA LEU A 103 6.27 -15.64 7.85
C LEU A 103 6.87 -15.79 9.26
N THR A 104 7.18 -14.67 9.89
CA THR A 104 7.63 -14.62 11.29
C THR A 104 6.81 -13.58 12.07
N GLY A 105 6.60 -13.86 13.36
CA GLY A 105 5.79 -12.98 14.21
C GLY A 105 4.31 -12.96 13.80
N LYS A 106 3.62 -11.88 14.17
CA LYS A 106 2.19 -11.67 13.87
C LYS A 106 2.01 -10.39 13.05
N PRO A 107 1.16 -10.43 11.99
CA PRO A 107 0.83 -9.23 11.24
C PRO A 107 0.08 -8.21 12.11
N LYS A 108 0.23 -6.93 11.76
CA LYS A 108 -0.42 -5.80 12.42
C LYS A 108 -1.01 -4.87 11.37
N TRP A 109 -2.23 -4.39 11.61
CA TRP A 109 -2.88 -3.38 10.80
C TRP A 109 -2.82 -2.04 11.55
N ILE A 110 -1.99 -1.14 11.06
CA ILE A 110 -1.71 0.15 11.68
C ILE A 110 -2.73 1.17 11.14
N THR A 111 -3.68 1.56 11.99
CA THR A 111 -4.72 2.53 11.65
C THR A 111 -4.31 3.97 11.96
N ASP A 112 -3.68 4.19 13.11
CA ASP A 112 -3.32 5.53 13.57
C ASP A 112 -1.97 5.99 13.01
N PHE A 113 -1.85 7.29 12.78
CA PHE A 113 -0.56 7.89 12.46
C PHE A 113 0.38 7.78 13.67
N PRO A 114 1.69 7.56 13.44
CA PRO A 114 2.67 7.63 14.51
C PRO A 114 2.60 8.98 15.24
N LYS A 115 2.77 8.98 16.56
CA LYS A 115 2.77 10.21 17.38
C LYS A 115 3.80 11.26 16.92
N ALA A 116 4.86 10.82 16.23
CA ALA A 116 5.90 11.68 15.69
C ALA A 116 5.48 12.40 14.39
N VAL A 117 4.32 12.08 13.81
CA VAL A 117 3.78 12.82 12.66
C VAL A 117 3.17 14.13 13.16
N ARG A 118 3.77 15.24 12.75
CA ARG A 118 3.26 16.59 13.00
C ARG A 118 3.43 17.43 11.74
N LEU A 119 2.31 17.89 11.19
CA LEU A 119 2.24 18.66 9.94
C LEU A 119 1.73 20.07 10.25
N GLU A 120 2.57 20.83 10.96
CA GLU A 120 2.27 22.17 11.44
C GLU A 120 3.48 23.07 11.18
N SER A 121 3.24 24.29 10.69
CA SER A 121 4.23 25.37 10.67
C SER A 121 3.52 26.69 10.95
N ARG A 122 4.05 27.51 11.85
CA ARG A 122 3.41 28.75 12.32
C ARG A 122 4.31 29.96 12.20
N ASP A 123 5.54 29.84 12.71
CA ASP A 123 6.52 30.92 12.79
C ASP A 123 7.86 30.41 12.26
N ASP A 124 7.96 30.14 10.96
CA ASP A 124 9.22 29.68 10.34
C ASP A 124 10.19 30.86 10.17
N PRO A 125 11.31 30.93 10.91
CA PRO A 125 12.26 32.02 10.77
C PRO A 125 12.97 32.03 9.41
N ALA A 126 13.02 30.89 8.72
CA ALA A 126 13.63 30.76 7.40
C ALA A 126 12.70 31.22 6.26
N ASP A 127 11.39 31.27 6.51
CA ASP A 127 10.41 31.83 5.59
C ASP A 127 9.33 32.63 6.35
N PRO A 128 9.65 33.88 6.77
CA PRO A 128 8.70 34.71 7.52
C PRO A 128 7.44 35.12 6.75
N GLN A 129 7.38 34.85 5.44
CA GLN A 129 6.22 35.14 4.60
C GLN A 129 5.25 33.96 4.52
N ALA A 130 5.68 32.76 4.90
CA ALA A 130 4.85 31.57 4.86
C ALA A 130 3.66 31.71 5.85
N PRO A 131 2.41 31.53 5.38
CA PRO A 131 1.27 31.53 6.28
C PRO A 131 1.26 30.29 7.17
N VAL A 132 0.53 30.38 8.29
CA VAL A 132 0.29 29.26 9.18
C VAL A 132 -0.35 28.09 8.42
N ILE A 133 0.20 26.89 8.62
CA ILE A 133 -0.38 25.63 8.17
C ILE A 133 -0.54 24.68 9.36
N ASP A 134 -1.69 24.02 9.44
CA ASP A 134 -2.04 23.04 10.47
C ASP A 134 -2.89 21.92 9.83
N VAL A 135 -2.30 20.74 9.63
CA VAL A 135 -2.96 19.58 9.02
C VAL A 135 -3.21 18.51 10.08
N SER A 136 -4.46 18.42 10.55
CA SER A 136 -4.84 17.62 11.72
C SER A 136 -5.26 16.17 11.41
N ILE A 137 -4.62 15.51 10.44
CA ILE A 137 -4.94 14.13 10.05
C ILE A 137 -4.23 13.16 10.99
N LYS A 138 -4.97 12.20 11.57
CA LYS A 138 -4.48 11.33 12.65
C LYS A 138 -4.49 9.84 12.33
N SER A 139 -5.05 9.43 11.20
CA SER A 139 -5.18 8.02 10.84
C SER A 139 -5.14 7.83 9.34
N PHE A 140 -4.78 6.62 8.93
CA PHE A 140 -4.79 6.20 7.54
C PHE A 140 -6.24 5.97 7.07
N SER A 141 -6.55 6.36 5.82
CA SER A 141 -7.84 6.05 5.20
C SER A 141 -8.05 4.54 5.05
N ARG A 142 -6.95 3.77 4.94
CA ARG A 142 -6.91 2.30 4.90
C ARG A 142 -5.72 1.86 5.76
N PRO A 143 -5.92 1.00 6.77
CA PRO A 143 -4.82 0.59 7.65
C PRO A 143 -3.64 0.00 6.87
N VAL A 144 -2.43 0.36 7.27
CA VAL A 144 -1.19 -0.19 6.70
C VAL A 144 -0.96 -1.57 7.30
N LEU A 145 -0.83 -2.60 6.48
CA LEU A 145 -0.45 -3.93 6.94
C LEU A 145 1.06 -3.96 7.13
N ASN A 146 1.50 -4.42 8.29
CA ASN A 146 2.90 -4.61 8.66
C ASN A 146 3.14 -6.03 9.19
N PHE A 147 4.17 -6.70 8.71
CA PHE A 147 4.55 -8.06 9.13
C PHE A 147 6.02 -8.33 8.85
N GLN A 148 6.55 -9.44 9.35
CA GLN A 148 7.96 -9.81 9.21
C GLN A 148 8.11 -11.12 8.43
N VAL A 149 9.13 -11.18 7.58
CA VAL A 149 9.49 -12.41 6.84
C VAL A 149 10.96 -12.74 7.00
N GLN A 150 11.28 -14.01 7.27
CA GLN A 150 12.65 -14.50 7.34
C GLN A 150 13.10 -14.94 5.95
N LEU A 151 13.78 -14.04 5.23
CA LEU A 151 14.28 -14.33 3.89
C LEU A 151 15.64 -15.03 3.89
N ARG A 152 16.40 -14.88 4.97
CA ARG A 152 17.75 -15.44 5.16
C ARG A 152 17.97 -15.81 6.61
N ASP A 153 18.53 -16.98 6.90
CA ASP A 153 18.71 -17.43 8.29
C ASP A 153 19.79 -16.63 9.05
N ASP A 154 20.67 -15.90 8.35
CA ASP A 154 21.81 -15.16 8.89
C ASP A 154 21.58 -13.65 9.05
N GLU A 155 20.39 -13.14 8.68
CA GLU A 155 20.03 -11.72 8.80
C GLU A 155 18.78 -11.54 9.69
N PRO A 156 18.57 -10.34 10.27
CA PRO A 156 17.29 -10.02 10.90
C PRO A 156 16.12 -10.21 9.94
N ALA A 157 14.96 -10.60 10.47
CA ALA A 157 13.74 -10.69 9.68
C ALA A 157 13.47 -9.37 8.95
N THR A 158 13.05 -9.48 7.69
CA THR A 158 12.71 -8.33 6.85
C THR A 158 11.34 -7.80 7.22
N GLU A 159 11.26 -6.51 7.51
CA GLU A 159 10.00 -5.81 7.78
C GLU A 159 9.29 -5.48 6.48
N VAL A 160 8.03 -5.89 6.34
CA VAL A 160 7.22 -5.66 5.15
C VAL A 160 6.05 -4.75 5.50
N PHE A 161 5.81 -3.74 4.67
CA PHE A 161 4.65 -2.85 4.73
C PHE A 161 3.85 -2.96 3.45
N VAL A 162 2.54 -3.19 3.56
CA VAL A 162 1.60 -3.11 2.43
C VAL A 162 0.71 -1.89 2.63
N VAL A 163 0.76 -0.97 1.66
CA VAL A 163 0.06 0.32 1.72
C VAL A 163 -1.02 0.42 0.65
N HIS A 164 -2.10 1.12 0.97
CA HIS A 164 -3.08 1.62 0.01
C HIS A 164 -3.45 3.06 0.39
N LEU A 165 -2.74 4.02 -0.18
CA LEU A 165 -2.94 5.43 0.16
C LEU A 165 -4.24 5.99 -0.45
N LYS A 166 -4.65 7.18 -0.01
CA LYS A 166 -5.87 7.85 -0.48
C LYS A 166 -5.88 8.02 -2.01
N SER A 167 -6.95 7.57 -2.64
CA SER A 167 -7.18 7.68 -4.10
C SER A 167 -7.18 9.11 -4.62
N LYS A 168 -6.94 9.28 -5.93
CA LYS A 168 -7.02 10.57 -6.62
C LYS A 168 -8.43 11.13 -6.71
N LEU A 169 -9.45 10.28 -6.50
CA LEU A 169 -10.84 10.70 -6.56
C LEU A 169 -11.12 11.85 -5.57
N PRO A 170 -11.86 12.89 -6.01
CA PRO A 170 -12.22 14.02 -5.16
C PRO A 170 -12.90 13.58 -3.88
N THR A 171 -12.54 14.23 -2.77
CA THR A 171 -13.30 14.08 -1.53
C THR A 171 -14.69 14.68 -1.71
N GLN A 172 -15.73 13.93 -1.35
CA GLN A 172 -17.12 14.41 -1.42
C GLN A 172 -17.37 15.40 -0.28
N ILE A 173 -17.39 16.68 -0.60
CA ILE A 173 -17.59 17.78 0.37
C ILE A 173 -19.03 18.30 0.42
N SER A 174 -19.91 17.81 -0.47
CA SER A 174 -21.29 18.31 -0.59
C SER A 174 -22.15 18.12 0.66
N LYS A 175 -21.75 17.19 1.53
CA LYS A 175 -22.45 16.90 2.79
C LYS A 175 -21.96 17.73 3.98
N GLU A 176 -20.83 18.42 3.84
CA GLU A 176 -20.22 19.23 4.91
C GLU A 176 -21.09 20.41 5.32
N ALA A 177 -21.09 20.75 6.62
CA ALA A 177 -21.92 21.82 7.16
C ALA A 177 -21.57 23.19 6.56
N TRP A 178 -20.27 23.49 6.44
CA TRP A 178 -19.79 24.73 5.83
C TRP A 178 -20.15 24.81 4.34
N TYR A 179 -20.13 23.67 3.63
CA TYR A 179 -20.48 23.60 2.22
C TYR A 179 -21.97 23.90 2.02
N LYS A 180 -22.84 23.26 2.81
CA LYS A 180 -24.30 23.48 2.74
C LYS A 180 -24.67 24.92 3.06
N LYS A 181 -24.01 25.54 4.05
CA LYS A 181 -24.25 26.94 4.45
C LYS A 181 -23.99 27.95 3.33
N SER A 182 -23.06 27.66 2.42
CA SER A 182 -22.70 28.57 1.31
C SER A 182 -22.51 27.81 0.00
N SER A 183 -23.48 26.94 -0.33
CA SER A 183 -23.39 26.04 -1.50
C SER A 183 -23.21 26.79 -2.82
N ALA A 184 -23.85 27.95 -3.00
CA ALA A 184 -23.68 28.78 -4.19
C ALA A 184 -22.22 29.21 -4.42
N THR A 185 -21.47 29.45 -3.35
CA THR A 185 -20.06 29.81 -3.38
C THR A 185 -19.17 28.62 -3.73
N TYR A 186 -19.41 27.45 -3.14
CA TYR A 186 -18.49 26.32 -3.23
C TYR A 186 -18.80 25.34 -4.37
N ARG A 187 -20.05 25.26 -4.82
CA ARG A 187 -20.48 24.33 -5.87
C ARG A 187 -19.68 24.46 -7.18
N PRO A 188 -19.37 25.66 -7.69
CA PRO A 188 -18.53 25.80 -8.89
C PRO A 188 -17.10 25.27 -8.71
N HIS A 189 -16.62 25.16 -7.46
CA HIS A 189 -15.24 24.79 -7.12
C HIS A 189 -15.15 23.40 -6.46
N GLN A 190 -16.25 22.64 -6.42
CA GLN A 190 -16.34 21.40 -5.66
C GLN A 190 -15.25 20.40 -6.05
N GLN A 191 -14.99 20.28 -7.35
CA GLN A 191 -13.96 19.40 -7.89
C GLN A 191 -12.57 19.77 -7.36
N ALA A 192 -12.14 21.02 -7.56
CA ALA A 192 -10.83 21.51 -7.13
C ALA A 192 -10.61 21.39 -5.61
N LEU A 193 -11.63 21.73 -4.81
CA LEU A 193 -11.58 21.59 -3.36
C LEU A 193 -11.46 20.13 -2.94
N GLY A 194 -12.26 19.24 -3.54
CA GLY A 194 -12.23 17.81 -3.27
C GLY A 194 -10.90 17.16 -3.66
N ASP A 195 -10.33 17.54 -4.79
CA ASP A 195 -9.01 17.09 -5.27
C ASP A 195 -7.88 17.56 -4.33
N GLY A 196 -7.93 18.81 -3.90
CA GLY A 196 -6.99 19.37 -2.93
C GLY A 196 -7.01 18.61 -1.60
N ILE A 197 -8.20 18.35 -1.05
CA ILE A 197 -8.35 17.58 0.19
C ILE A 197 -7.84 16.15 0.03
N SER A 198 -8.16 15.47 -1.07
CA SER A 198 -7.64 14.13 -1.35
C SER A 198 -6.11 14.10 -1.45
N THR A 199 -5.51 15.14 -2.05
CA THR A 199 -4.06 15.28 -2.18
C THR A 199 -3.38 15.54 -0.85
N ILE A 200 -3.93 16.43 -0.01
CA ILE A 200 -3.43 16.69 1.35
C ILE A 200 -3.46 15.40 2.18
N ARG A 201 -4.58 14.64 2.13
CA ARG A 201 -4.71 13.36 2.83
C ARG A 201 -3.66 12.35 2.39
N ARG A 202 -3.51 12.13 1.08
CA ARG A 202 -2.51 11.20 0.54
C ARG A 202 -1.07 11.61 0.93
N THR A 203 -0.77 12.90 0.88
CA THR A 203 0.55 13.43 1.28
C THR A 203 0.81 13.17 2.76
N ALA A 204 -0.18 13.43 3.62
CA ALA A 204 -0.08 13.18 5.06
C ALA A 204 0.10 11.69 5.37
N GLU A 205 -0.62 10.81 4.68
CA GLU A 205 -0.44 9.36 4.81
C GLU A 205 0.96 8.91 4.36
N ALA A 206 1.51 9.48 3.27
CA ALA A 206 2.87 9.19 2.84
C ALA A 206 3.92 9.62 3.88
N VAL A 207 3.74 10.78 4.52
CA VAL A 207 4.59 11.21 5.64
C VAL A 207 4.47 10.21 6.80
N ALA A 208 3.25 9.79 7.16
CA ALA A 208 3.03 8.85 8.25
C ALA A 208 3.69 7.48 7.98
N VAL A 209 3.58 6.94 6.76
CA VAL A 209 4.33 5.75 6.35
C VAL A 209 5.83 6.02 6.48
N ARG A 210 6.33 7.15 5.98
CA ARG A 210 7.77 7.43 6.07
C ARG A 210 8.28 7.48 7.52
N VAL A 211 7.49 8.03 8.44
CA VAL A 211 7.82 8.06 9.86
C VAL A 211 7.85 6.66 10.45
N LEU A 212 6.92 5.76 10.07
CA LEU A 212 6.98 4.34 10.44
C LEU A 212 8.30 3.70 9.95
N LEU A 213 8.64 3.90 8.67
CA LEU A 213 9.86 3.36 8.08
C LEU A 213 11.12 3.88 8.80
N ASN A 214 11.17 5.18 9.09
CA ASN A 214 12.29 5.77 9.83
C ASN A 214 12.43 5.14 11.23
N GLY A 215 11.31 4.84 11.91
CA GLY A 215 11.33 4.17 13.20
C GLY A 215 11.95 2.77 13.17
N VAL A 216 11.73 2.03 12.08
CA VAL A 216 12.32 0.69 11.87
C VAL A 216 13.79 0.79 11.45
N MET A 217 14.11 1.67 10.49
CA MET A 217 15.43 1.75 9.86
C MET A 217 16.48 2.52 10.70
N ARG A 218 16.04 3.32 11.67
CA ARG A 218 16.95 4.14 12.48
C ARG A 218 17.73 3.24 13.42
N ASP A 219 19.05 3.31 13.33
CA ASP A 219 20.00 2.62 14.21
C ASP A 219 19.84 1.08 14.22
N THR A 220 19.28 0.51 13.16
CA THR A 220 19.16 -0.94 12.93
C THR A 220 19.77 -1.35 11.58
N GLU A 221 19.92 -2.67 11.38
CA GLU A 221 20.23 -3.29 10.09
C GLU A 221 19.01 -4.01 9.49
N THR A 222 17.82 -3.82 10.08
CA THR A 222 16.58 -4.48 9.65
C THR A 222 16.25 -4.10 8.21
N PRO A 223 16.19 -5.07 7.26
CA PRO A 223 15.77 -4.79 5.90
C PRO A 223 14.29 -4.40 5.88
N VAL A 224 13.92 -3.45 5.03
CA VAL A 224 12.53 -3.01 4.89
C VAL A 224 12.08 -3.10 3.44
N VAL A 225 10.89 -3.66 3.24
CA VAL A 225 10.17 -3.72 1.96
C VAL A 225 8.85 -2.97 2.11
N VAL A 226 8.57 -2.04 1.19
CA VAL A 226 7.26 -1.40 1.06
C VAL A 226 6.65 -1.84 -0.26
N LEU A 227 5.41 -2.33 -0.21
CA LEU A 227 4.60 -2.80 -1.33
C LEU A 227 3.26 -2.06 -1.33
N GLY A 228 2.65 -1.89 -2.50
CA GLY A 228 1.26 -1.49 -2.60
C GLY A 228 0.98 -0.30 -3.50
N ASP A 229 -0.24 0.20 -3.39
CA ASP A 229 -0.79 1.26 -4.24
C ASP A 229 -0.71 2.61 -3.50
N ILE A 230 0.22 3.46 -3.94
CA ILE A 230 0.38 4.80 -3.36
C ILE A 230 -0.58 5.84 -3.97
N ASN A 231 -1.40 5.43 -4.94
CA ASN A 231 -2.40 6.25 -5.61
C ASN A 231 -1.83 7.56 -6.20
N ASP A 232 -0.59 7.50 -6.68
CA ASP A 232 0.11 8.63 -7.29
C ASP A 232 1.18 8.20 -8.30
N GLY A 233 1.71 9.12 -9.11
CA GLY A 233 2.74 8.81 -10.12
C GLY A 233 4.11 8.50 -9.50
N LYS A 234 5.03 7.89 -10.27
CA LYS A 234 6.40 7.53 -9.80
C LYS A 234 7.19 8.75 -9.40
N GLU A 235 6.87 9.87 -10.03
CA GLU A 235 7.54 11.16 -9.88
C GLU A 235 6.81 12.09 -8.93
N SER A 236 5.78 11.58 -8.26
CA SER A 236 4.95 12.37 -7.36
C SER A 236 5.70 12.78 -6.10
N ASN A 237 5.26 13.88 -5.50
CA ASN A 237 5.70 14.26 -4.16
C ASN A 237 5.42 13.15 -3.13
N THR A 238 4.32 12.41 -3.30
CA THR A 238 3.97 11.24 -2.49
C THR A 238 5.08 10.17 -2.54
N ALA A 239 5.52 9.78 -3.74
CA ALA A 239 6.61 8.82 -3.92
C ALA A 239 7.95 9.35 -3.38
N ASN A 240 8.24 10.64 -3.60
CA ASN A 240 9.45 11.29 -3.10
C ASN A 240 9.50 11.31 -1.56
N ILE A 241 8.38 11.58 -0.89
CA ILE A 241 8.28 11.53 0.58
C ILE A 241 8.57 10.11 1.08
N LEU A 242 7.92 9.10 0.50
CA LEU A 242 8.08 7.69 0.91
C LEU A 242 9.51 7.19 0.74
N THR A 243 10.12 7.46 -0.41
CA THR A 243 11.46 6.95 -0.74
C THR A 243 12.57 7.83 -0.17
N SER A 244 12.30 9.11 0.09
CA SER A 244 13.31 10.16 0.29
C SER A 244 14.36 10.20 -0.82
N GLN A 245 13.95 9.94 -2.08
CA GLN A 245 14.83 10.10 -3.23
C GLN A 245 15.20 11.58 -3.44
N PRO A 246 16.45 11.88 -3.85
CA PRO A 246 16.86 13.22 -4.23
C PRO A 246 16.22 13.66 -5.56
N ARG A 247 15.96 14.96 -5.70
CA ARG A 247 15.06 15.61 -6.68
C ARG A 247 15.49 15.58 -8.17
N TYR A 248 16.54 14.87 -8.58
CA TYR A 248 17.15 15.03 -9.92
C TYR A 248 16.88 13.89 -10.92
N LEU A 249 15.92 13.00 -10.66
CA LEU A 249 15.50 11.95 -11.60
C LEU A 249 14.00 12.08 -11.86
N VAL A 250 13.62 13.00 -12.76
CA VAL A 250 12.22 13.29 -13.10
C VAL A 250 12.13 13.40 -14.62
N GLY A 251 11.39 12.50 -15.25
CA GLY A 251 11.05 12.46 -16.67
C GLY A 251 9.68 11.80 -16.88
N ASP A 252 8.79 12.53 -17.55
CA ASP A 252 7.34 12.29 -17.61
C ASP A 252 6.87 10.83 -17.74
N SER A 253 5.86 10.44 -16.95
CA SER A 253 5.00 9.29 -17.28
C SER A 253 3.60 9.38 -16.66
N GLN A 254 2.59 8.95 -17.42
CA GLN A 254 1.20 8.79 -16.99
C GLN A 254 0.98 7.40 -16.35
N GLY A 255 0.47 7.37 -15.12
CA GLY A 255 0.06 6.13 -14.42
C GLY A 255 0.16 6.25 -12.89
N GLY A 256 -0.72 5.57 -12.15
CA GLY A 256 -0.56 5.35 -10.71
C GLY A 256 0.56 4.34 -10.45
N VAL A 257 1.32 4.53 -9.38
CA VAL A 257 2.53 3.78 -9.11
C VAL A 257 2.35 2.79 -7.99
N ILE A 258 2.80 1.60 -8.34
CA ILE A 258 3.07 0.48 -7.48
C ILE A 258 4.54 0.64 -7.05
N LEU A 259 4.77 0.94 -5.78
CA LEU A 259 6.12 1.13 -5.25
C LEU A 259 6.61 -0.17 -4.61
N VAL A 260 7.74 -0.67 -5.09
CA VAL A 260 8.57 -1.65 -4.38
C VAL A 260 9.86 -0.96 -3.99
N PHE A 261 10.02 -0.66 -2.70
CA PHE A 261 11.24 -0.05 -2.17
C PHE A 261 11.93 -1.03 -1.24
N ILE A 262 13.19 -1.36 -1.56
CA ILE A 262 14.04 -2.23 -0.74
C ILE A 262 15.27 -1.42 -0.36
N ARG A 263 15.44 -1.16 0.94
CA ARG A 263 16.62 -0.46 1.45
C ARG A 263 17.41 -1.37 2.37
N ARG A 264 18.68 -1.59 2.01
CA ARG A 264 19.72 -2.11 2.91
C ARG A 264 20.67 -0.97 3.28
N ARG A 265 21.20 -0.96 4.50
CA ARG A 265 22.35 -0.11 4.83
C ARG A 265 23.57 -0.67 4.08
N ARG A 266 24.43 0.17 3.48
CA ARG A 266 25.74 -0.28 2.98
C ARG A 266 26.55 -0.76 4.19
N CYS A 267 26.99 -2.02 4.20
CA CYS A 267 28.07 -2.45 5.08
C CYS A 267 29.26 -1.51 4.87
N ARG A 268 29.82 -0.95 5.95
CA ARG A 268 31.20 -0.46 5.89
C ARG A 268 32.08 -1.68 5.65
N SER A 269 32.75 -1.72 4.50
CA SER A 269 33.60 -2.84 4.11
C SER A 269 34.78 -2.97 5.06
N THR A 270 34.76 -3.96 5.94
CA THR A 270 35.98 -4.60 6.46
C THR A 270 36.24 -5.84 5.61
N GLY A 271 36.95 -5.65 4.49
CA GLY A 271 37.81 -6.68 3.88
C GLY A 271 37.22 -7.89 3.15
N THR A 272 35.91 -8.16 3.15
CA THR A 272 35.34 -9.37 2.49
C THR A 272 34.37 -8.99 1.36
N PRO A 273 34.35 -9.69 0.20
CA PRO A 273 33.43 -9.34 -0.89
C PRO A 273 32.00 -9.62 -0.42
N ALA A 274 31.24 -8.56 -0.14
CA ALA A 274 29.82 -8.68 0.14
C ALA A 274 29.10 -9.04 -1.16
N THR A 275 28.48 -10.21 -1.20
CA THR A 275 27.52 -10.61 -2.22
C THR A 275 26.31 -9.65 -2.15
N CYS A 276 26.33 -8.59 -2.95
CA CYS A 276 25.18 -7.71 -3.13
C CYS A 276 24.11 -8.45 -3.94
N ILE A 277 23.02 -8.85 -3.30
CA ILE A 277 21.82 -9.31 -4.02
C ILE A 277 21.05 -8.07 -4.50
N THR A 278 20.97 -7.89 -5.81
CA THR A 278 20.02 -7.00 -6.47
C THR A 278 18.65 -7.69 -6.53
N PRO A 279 17.51 -7.01 -6.25
CA PRO A 279 16.20 -7.58 -6.56
C PRO A 279 16.11 -7.89 -8.05
N THR A 280 16.06 -9.18 -8.40
CA THR A 280 16.20 -9.65 -9.79
C THR A 280 14.88 -9.63 -10.56
N CYS A 281 13.73 -9.41 -9.90
CA CYS A 281 12.45 -9.26 -10.60
C CYS A 281 11.41 -8.54 -9.74
N ILE A 282 10.98 -7.35 -10.16
CA ILE A 282 9.75 -6.71 -9.70
C ILE A 282 8.67 -7.10 -10.71
N LYS A 283 7.79 -8.02 -10.37
CA LYS A 283 6.63 -8.34 -11.22
C LYS A 283 5.44 -7.50 -10.77
N ILE A 284 4.98 -6.62 -11.66
CA ILE A 284 3.82 -5.74 -11.45
C ILE A 284 2.67 -6.28 -12.28
N CYS A 285 1.54 -6.61 -11.64
CA CYS A 285 0.30 -6.96 -12.34
C CYS A 285 -0.70 -5.81 -12.20
N GLY A 286 -1.09 -5.21 -13.33
CA GLY A 286 -2.10 -4.15 -13.38
C GLY A 286 -3.53 -4.71 -13.47
N SER A 287 -4.51 -3.98 -12.94
CA SER A 287 -5.93 -4.33 -13.04
C SER A 287 -6.49 -3.99 -14.43
N LEU A 288 -7.24 -4.91 -15.05
CA LEU A 288 -8.08 -4.60 -16.22
C LEU A 288 -9.34 -3.86 -15.75
N SER A 289 -9.56 -2.64 -16.25
CA SER A 289 -10.88 -2.02 -16.22
C SER A 289 -11.76 -2.74 -17.24
N THR A 290 -12.81 -3.42 -16.78
CA THR A 290 -13.91 -3.77 -17.68
C THR A 290 -14.68 -2.48 -17.97
N THR A 291 -14.52 -1.97 -19.19
CA THR A 291 -15.56 -1.15 -19.83
C THR A 291 -16.91 -1.86 -19.78
#